data_AF-A0A8C4ND09-F1
#
_entry.id   AF-A0A8C4ND09-F1
#
_cell.length_a   1.000
_cell.length_b   1.000
_cell.length_c   1.000
_cell.angle_alpha   90.00
_cell.angle_beta   90.00
_cell.angle_gamma   90.00
#
_symmetry.space_group_name_H-M   'P 1'
#
loop_
_entity.id
_entity.type
_entity.pdbx_description
1 polymer ?
#
loop_
_entity_poly.entity_id
_entity_poly.type
_entity_poly.pdbx_seq_one_letter_code
_entity_poly.pdbx_strand_id
1 'polypeptide(L)'
;MGGGDLNMKKSWHPQTMRNIERVWKVEQKHEGERKKIEELQKELADERAREEIQRHAEDTGVMRKKSERLDWMYSGVSSMVDREAYLLGKPIDRYANEKLAAEEPGPCEKLLLSEATYGDPAANTVVDIAVKIREDPLFLIRQNHQCGCLTALFTLWCNCFVGSIFIPTLFEK
;
A
#
# COMPACT_ATOMS: atom_id res chain seq x y z
N MET A 1 52.61 16.25 -31.97
CA MET A 1 51.30 15.74 -32.42
C MET A 1 50.54 15.27 -31.19
N GLY A 2 49.52 15.99 -30.75
CA GLY A 2 48.80 15.70 -29.51
C GLY A 2 47.38 16.25 -29.57
N GLY A 3 46.62 15.82 -30.58
CA GLY A 3 45.21 16.17 -30.74
C GLY A 3 44.34 15.01 -30.30
N GLY A 4 44.20 14.79 -28.99
CA GLY A 4 43.18 13.89 -28.46
C GLY A 4 41.79 14.49 -28.70
N ASP A 5 40.80 13.63 -28.95
CA ASP A 5 39.41 14.03 -29.19
C ASP A 5 38.91 14.99 -28.08
N LEU A 6 38.56 16.21 -28.48
CA LEU A 6 38.08 17.25 -27.57
C LEU A 6 36.80 16.81 -26.85
N ASN A 7 36.05 15.88 -27.45
CA ASN A 7 34.79 15.38 -26.91
C ASN A 7 34.99 14.59 -25.61
N MET A 8 36.16 13.97 -25.41
CA MET A 8 36.49 13.23 -24.18
C MET A 8 36.51 14.11 -22.92
N LYS A 9 36.67 15.43 -23.09
CA LYS A 9 36.63 16.42 -22.00
C LYS A 9 35.20 16.91 -21.69
N LYS A 10 34.20 16.53 -22.49
CA LYS A 10 32.81 16.95 -22.31
C LYS A 10 32.11 16.04 -21.30
N SER A 11 31.35 16.64 -20.39
CA SER A 11 30.63 15.93 -19.33
C SER A 11 29.50 15.03 -19.84
N TRP A 12 28.96 15.31 -21.02
CA TRP A 12 27.87 14.56 -21.63
C TRP A 12 28.34 13.41 -22.52
N HIS A 13 29.63 13.29 -22.83
CA HIS A 13 30.14 12.25 -23.72
C HIS A 13 29.99 10.86 -23.08
N PRO A 14 29.33 9.88 -23.72
CA PRO A 14 29.01 8.60 -23.09
C PRO A 14 30.24 7.78 -22.69
N GLN A 15 31.37 7.95 -23.38
CA GLN A 15 32.60 7.19 -23.08
C GLN A 15 33.44 7.80 -21.97
N THR A 16 33.02 8.91 -21.35
CA THR A 16 33.68 9.41 -20.14
C THR A 16 33.47 8.42 -19.00
N MET A 17 34.53 8.07 -18.26
CA MET A 17 34.50 7.09 -17.16
C MET A 17 33.31 7.31 -16.19
N ARG A 18 33.05 8.56 -15.80
CA ARG A 18 31.92 8.94 -14.93
C ARG A 18 30.55 8.57 -15.50
N ASN A 19 30.38 8.63 -16.82
CA ASN A 19 29.12 8.32 -17.49
C ASN A 19 28.96 6.81 -17.63
N ILE A 20 30.04 6.10 -17.99
CA ILE A 20 30.09 4.64 -18.01
C ILE A 20 29.71 4.08 -16.64
N GLU A 21 30.27 4.62 -15.56
CA GLU A 21 29.93 4.22 -14.19
C GLU A 21 28.46 4.48 -13.83
N ARG A 22 27.86 5.59 -14.30
CA ARG A 22 26.44 5.87 -14.07
C ARG A 22 25.54 4.87 -14.80
N VAL A 23 25.84 4.61 -16.07
CA VAL A 23 25.12 3.62 -16.87
C VAL A 23 25.22 2.24 -16.21
N TRP A 24 26.43 1.84 -15.83
CA TRP A 24 26.67 0.56 -15.15
C TRP A 24 25.87 0.42 -13.84
N LYS A 25 25.81 1.47 -13.01
CA LYS A 25 24.99 1.45 -11.78
C LYS A 25 23.50 1.31 -12.06
N VAL A 26 23.01 1.93 -13.13
CA VAL A 26 21.60 1.82 -13.54
C VAL A 26 21.32 0.41 -14.07
N GLU A 27 22.20 -0.12 -14.92
CA GLU A 27 22.10 -1.48 -15.44
C GLU A 27 22.11 -2.53 -14.33
N GLN A 28 22.99 -2.38 -13.34
CA GLN A 28 23.04 -3.28 -12.17
C GLN A 28 21.74 -3.27 -11.37
N LYS A 29 21.16 -2.09 -11.12
CA LYS A 29 19.86 -1.98 -10.44
C LYS A 29 18.74 -2.62 -11.26
N HIS A 30 18.69 -2.32 -12.54
CA HIS A 30 17.70 -2.88 -13.46
C HIS A 30 17.81 -4.41 -13.57
N GLU A 31 19.02 -4.96 -13.57
CA GLU A 31 19.23 -6.41 -13.57
C GLU A 31 18.72 -7.05 -12.26
N GLY A 32 18.92 -6.40 -11.11
CA GLY A 32 18.37 -6.83 -9.83
C GLY A 32 16.83 -6.84 -9.82
N GLU A 33 16.21 -5.75 -10.30
CA GLU A 33 14.75 -5.65 -10.42
C GLU A 33 14.18 -6.72 -11.37
N ARG A 34 14.83 -6.93 -12.52
CA ARG A 34 14.43 -7.94 -13.49
C ARG A 34 14.46 -9.35 -12.90
N LYS A 35 15.52 -9.70 -12.17
CA LYS A 35 15.62 -11.00 -11.48
C LYS A 35 14.52 -11.17 -10.43
N LYS A 36 14.18 -10.10 -9.69
CA LYS A 36 13.10 -10.17 -8.70
C LYS A 36 11.74 -10.38 -9.35
N ILE A 37 11.49 -9.72 -10.49
CA ILE A 37 10.26 -9.91 -11.26
C ILE A 37 10.18 -11.34 -11.81
N GLU A 38 11.28 -11.88 -12.32
CA GLU A 38 11.34 -13.25 -12.83
C GLU A 38 11.06 -14.29 -11.74
N GLU A 39 11.61 -14.10 -10.54
CA GLU A 39 11.30 -14.94 -9.37
C GLU A 39 9.81 -14.93 -9.04
N LEU A 40 9.18 -13.74 -8.96
CA LEU A 40 7.75 -13.61 -8.69
C LEU A 40 6.88 -14.22 -9.81
N GLN A 41 7.30 -14.08 -11.07
CA GLN A 41 6.60 -14.72 -12.19
C GLN A 41 6.68 -16.24 -12.11
N LYS A 42 7.82 -16.77 -11.67
CA LYS A 42 8.00 -18.20 -11.46
C LYS A 42 7.12 -18.71 -10.32
N GLU A 43 7.07 -18.00 -9.20
CA GLU A 43 6.17 -18.35 -8.08
C GLU A 43 4.70 -18.41 -8.51
N LEU A 44 4.24 -17.41 -9.28
CA LEU A 44 2.88 -17.40 -9.83
C LEU A 44 2.60 -18.54 -10.82
N ALA A 45 3.61 -18.91 -11.63
CA ALA A 45 3.49 -20.04 -12.55
C ALA A 45 3.40 -21.38 -11.78
N ASP A 46 4.20 -21.52 -10.72
CA ASP A 46 4.19 -22.69 -9.86
C ASP A 46 2.87 -22.80 -9.08
N GLU A 47 2.32 -21.69 -8.59
CA GLU A 47 0.99 -21.64 -7.95
C GLU A 47 -0.11 -22.09 -8.92
N ARG A 48 -0.13 -21.53 -10.14
CA ARG A 48 -1.11 -21.91 -11.16
C ARG A 48 -1.01 -23.38 -11.54
N ALA A 49 0.19 -23.93 -11.63
CA ALA A 49 0.40 -25.35 -11.93
C ALA A 49 -0.17 -26.26 -10.82
N ARG A 50 -0.03 -25.85 -9.54
CA ARG A 50 -0.62 -26.58 -8.41
C ARG A 50 -2.14 -26.51 -8.44
N GLU A 51 -2.70 -25.32 -8.65
CA GLU A 51 -4.14 -25.12 -8.77
C GLU A 51 -4.72 -25.95 -9.93
N GLU A 52 -4.03 -26.02 -11.07
CA GLU A 52 -4.45 -26.82 -12.23
C GLU A 52 -4.49 -28.32 -11.91
N ILE A 53 -3.46 -28.84 -11.23
CA ILE A 53 -3.42 -30.24 -10.78
C ILE A 53 -4.58 -30.53 -9.82
N GLN A 54 -4.82 -29.65 -8.84
CA GLN A 54 -5.91 -29.81 -7.88
C GLN A 54 -7.27 -29.78 -8.58
N ARG A 55 -7.49 -28.81 -9.46
CA ARG A 55 -8.72 -28.68 -10.25
C ARG A 55 -8.95 -29.92 -11.12
N HIS A 56 -7.91 -30.45 -11.77
CA HIS A 56 -8.00 -31.66 -12.57
C HIS A 56 -8.37 -32.90 -11.72
N ALA A 57 -7.83 -33.00 -10.51
CA ALA A 57 -8.15 -34.09 -9.58
C ALA A 57 -9.60 -34.01 -9.06
N GLU A 58 -10.12 -32.79 -8.84
CA GLU A 58 -11.53 -32.55 -8.52
C GLU A 58 -12.45 -32.89 -9.70
N ASP A 59 -12.11 -32.44 -10.91
CA ASP A 59 -12.88 -32.69 -12.13
C ASP A 59 -12.93 -34.20 -12.47
N THR A 60 -11.84 -34.93 -12.23
CA THR A 60 -11.78 -36.39 -12.38
C THR A 60 -12.51 -37.13 -11.24
N GLY A 61 -12.91 -36.43 -10.17
CA GLY A 61 -13.65 -36.99 -9.05
C GLY A 61 -12.82 -37.85 -8.08
N VAL A 62 -11.49 -37.82 -8.19
CA VAL A 62 -10.58 -38.54 -7.30
C VAL A 62 -10.52 -37.86 -5.93
N MET A 63 -10.72 -36.54 -5.88
CA MET A 63 -10.67 -35.73 -4.65
C MET A 63 -11.99 -34.97 -4.43
N ARG A 64 -12.44 -34.86 -3.17
CA ARG A 64 -13.61 -34.07 -2.77
C ARG A 64 -13.20 -32.59 -2.67
N LYS A 65 -14.05 -31.67 -3.16
CA LYS A 65 -13.82 -30.21 -3.08
C LYS A 65 -13.58 -29.76 -1.63
N LYS A 66 -12.41 -29.18 -1.34
CA LYS A 66 -12.09 -28.63 -0.02
C LYS A 66 -12.79 -27.28 0.15
N SER A 67 -13.47 -27.05 1.28
CA SER A 67 -14.12 -25.78 1.58
C SER A 67 -13.08 -24.71 1.97
N GLU A 68 -12.34 -24.21 1.00
CA GLU A 68 -11.18 -23.32 1.16
C GLU A 68 -11.53 -21.91 1.68
N ARG A 69 -12.82 -21.54 1.65
CA ARG A 69 -13.30 -20.18 1.95
C ARG A 69 -13.04 -19.70 3.40
N LEU A 70 -12.84 -20.61 4.35
CA LEU A 70 -12.75 -20.28 5.79
C LEU A 70 -11.42 -20.68 6.45
N ASP A 71 -10.50 -21.32 5.73
CA ASP A 71 -9.21 -21.74 6.30
C ASP A 71 -8.38 -20.51 6.73
N TRP A 72 -8.36 -19.44 5.93
CA TRP A 72 -7.64 -18.21 6.28
C TRP A 72 -8.22 -17.49 7.51
N MET A 73 -9.50 -17.71 7.84
CA MET A 73 -10.18 -17.10 8.99
C MET A 73 -9.92 -17.89 10.27
N TYR A 74 -9.83 -19.23 10.18
CA TYR A 74 -9.59 -20.12 11.32
C TYR A 74 -8.11 -20.49 11.50
N SER A 75 -7.22 -20.19 10.56
CA SER A 75 -5.76 -20.32 10.74
C SER A 75 -5.16 -19.19 11.59
N GLY A 76 -5.89 -18.73 12.62
CA GLY A 76 -5.53 -17.57 13.46
C GLY A 76 -4.11 -17.63 14.04
N VAL A 77 -3.67 -16.57 14.75
CA VAL A 77 -2.28 -16.35 15.21
C VAL A 77 -1.57 -17.60 15.81
N SER A 78 -2.31 -18.57 16.35
CA SER A 78 -1.79 -19.89 16.73
C SER A 78 -1.13 -20.70 15.60
N SER A 79 -1.36 -20.41 14.31
CA SER A 79 -0.65 -21.03 13.17
C SER A 79 0.65 -20.30 12.82
N MET A 80 0.79 -19.02 13.23
CA MET A 80 2.02 -18.24 13.06
C MET A 80 3.03 -18.49 14.18
N VAL A 81 2.57 -18.99 15.32
CA VAL A 81 3.40 -19.27 16.49
C VAL A 81 3.65 -20.77 16.55
N ASP A 82 4.91 -21.16 16.48
CA ASP A 82 5.32 -22.54 16.73
C ASP A 82 5.10 -22.88 18.21
N ARG A 83 3.93 -23.47 18.49
CA ARG A 83 3.45 -23.79 19.83
C ARG A 83 4.44 -24.68 20.59
N GLU A 84 5.11 -25.59 19.89
CA GLU A 84 6.08 -26.52 20.50
C GLU A 84 7.38 -25.79 20.88
N ALA A 85 7.86 -24.88 20.03
CA ALA A 85 9.02 -24.05 20.33
C ALA A 85 8.78 -23.09 21.52
N TYR A 86 7.56 -22.54 21.63
CA TYR A 86 7.20 -21.68 22.77
C TYR A 86 7.17 -22.44 24.09
N LEU A 87 6.58 -23.64 24.11
CA LEU A 87 6.54 -24.51 25.29
C LEU A 87 7.93 -24.97 25.74
N LEU A 88 8.90 -25.00 24.83
CA LEU A 88 10.32 -25.28 25.12
C LEU A 88 11.13 -24.03 25.53
N GLY A 89 10.47 -22.88 25.72
CA GLY A 89 11.09 -21.67 26.24
C GLY A 89 11.85 -20.83 25.22
N LYS A 90 11.67 -21.07 23.90
CA LYS A 90 12.23 -20.17 22.89
C LYS A 90 11.41 -18.88 22.86
N PRO A 91 12.07 -17.70 22.85
CA PRO A 91 11.35 -16.43 22.83
C PRO A 91 10.59 -16.28 21.50
N ILE A 92 9.31 -15.92 21.60
CA ILE A 92 8.47 -15.59 20.45
C ILE A 92 8.99 -14.28 19.81
N ASP A 93 8.92 -14.20 18.48
CA ASP A 93 9.27 -12.98 17.74
C ASP A 93 8.39 -11.79 18.17
N ARG A 94 8.98 -10.59 18.25
CA ARG A 94 8.32 -9.41 18.86
C ARG A 94 6.99 -9.08 18.18
N TYR A 95 6.92 -9.26 16.86
CA TYR A 95 5.72 -9.02 16.05
C TYR A 95 4.57 -9.98 16.39
N ALA A 96 4.89 -11.26 16.66
CA ALA A 96 3.89 -12.24 17.04
C ALA A 96 3.40 -12.02 18.47
N ASN A 97 4.28 -11.58 19.37
CA ASN A 97 3.90 -11.21 20.74
C ASN A 97 2.99 -9.98 20.77
N GLU A 98 3.24 -8.97 19.92
CA GLU A 98 2.39 -7.77 19.81
C GLU A 98 0.97 -8.10 19.32
N LYS A 99 0.83 -9.07 18.39
CA LYS A 99 -0.47 -9.55 17.93
C LYS A 99 -1.19 -10.45 18.93
N LEU A 100 -0.46 -11.30 19.66
CA LEU A 100 -1.02 -12.09 20.76
C LEU A 100 -1.47 -11.19 21.92
N ALA A 101 -0.67 -10.18 22.27
CA ALA A 101 -1.00 -9.20 23.30
C ALA A 101 -2.18 -8.28 22.91
N ALA A 102 -2.46 -8.15 21.62
CA ALA A 102 -3.68 -7.50 21.13
C ALA A 102 -4.92 -8.42 21.24
N GLU A 103 -4.74 -9.74 21.37
CA GLU A 103 -5.81 -10.70 21.69
C GLU A 103 -5.98 -10.95 23.21
N GLU A 104 -5.02 -10.54 24.05
CA GLU A 104 -5.23 -10.47 25.50
C GLU A 104 -6.37 -9.49 25.80
N PRO A 105 -7.45 -9.89 26.50
CA PRO A 105 -8.58 -9.02 26.73
C PRO A 105 -8.21 -7.88 27.69
N GLY A 106 -7.86 -6.72 27.15
CA GLY A 106 -7.78 -5.49 27.94
C GLY A 106 -7.35 -4.25 27.15
N PRO A 107 -7.88 -3.05 27.43
CA PRO A 107 -9.05 -2.66 28.24
C PRO A 107 -10.18 -2.10 27.34
N CYS A 108 -10.93 -2.97 26.67
CA CYS A 108 -12.22 -2.57 26.06
C CYS A 108 -13.42 -2.79 27.02
N GLU A 109 -13.16 -3.19 28.26
CA GLU A 109 -14.21 -3.40 29.27
C GLU A 109 -14.46 -2.16 30.17
N LYS A 110 -13.68 -1.08 29.99
CA LYS A 110 -13.85 0.16 30.78
C LYS A 110 -14.30 1.39 30.01
N LEU A 111 -14.61 1.24 28.73
CA LEU A 111 -15.34 2.25 27.94
C LEU A 111 -16.76 1.80 27.58
N LEU A 112 -17.20 0.64 28.06
CA LEU A 112 -18.60 0.18 27.98
C LEU A 112 -19.41 0.52 29.23
N LEU A 113 -18.83 1.27 30.17
CA LEU A 113 -19.51 1.79 31.37
C LEU A 113 -19.70 3.32 31.31
N SER A 114 -20.13 3.83 30.15
CA SER A 114 -20.88 5.10 30.10
C SER A 114 -22.30 4.80 29.63
N GLU A 115 -23.22 4.80 30.61
CA GLU A 115 -24.66 4.72 30.46
C GLU A 115 -25.20 3.47 29.74
N ALA A 116 -25.61 2.48 30.55
CA ALA A 116 -26.64 1.55 30.14
C ALA A 116 -27.92 2.34 29.77
N THR A 117 -28.09 2.64 28.49
CA THR A 117 -29.43 2.84 27.92
C THR A 117 -29.79 1.54 27.23
N TYR A 118 -30.52 0.69 27.95
CA TYR A 118 -31.27 -0.42 27.36
C TYR A 118 -32.20 0.17 26.29
N GLY A 119 -31.76 0.14 25.04
CA GLY A 119 -32.45 0.73 23.90
C GLY A 119 -32.37 -0.20 22.71
N ASP A 120 -33.53 -0.46 22.13
CA ASP A 120 -33.80 -1.26 20.93
C ASP A 120 -32.69 -1.10 19.85
N PRO A 121 -32.12 -2.18 19.28
CA PRO A 121 -31.11 -2.11 18.22
C PRO A 121 -31.57 -1.33 16.98
N ALA A 122 -32.88 -1.07 16.83
CA ALA A 122 -33.44 -0.28 15.74
C ALA A 122 -33.28 1.24 15.89
N ALA A 123 -33.16 1.77 17.12
CA ALA A 123 -33.29 3.21 17.37
C ALA A 123 -32.00 4.03 17.13
N ASN A 124 -30.83 3.39 17.18
CA ASN A 124 -29.52 4.07 17.05
C ASN A 124 -28.85 3.85 15.68
N THR A 125 -29.51 3.17 14.74
CA THR A 125 -28.96 2.83 13.43
C THR A 125 -28.55 4.06 12.63
N VAL A 126 -29.33 5.15 12.67
CA VAL A 126 -29.05 6.36 11.88
C VAL A 126 -27.78 7.07 12.34
N VAL A 127 -27.58 7.19 13.66
CA VAL A 127 -26.37 7.83 14.23
C VAL A 127 -25.15 6.95 13.99
N ASP A 128 -25.31 5.64 14.16
CA ASP A 128 -24.23 4.66 13.97
C ASP A 128 -23.83 4.53 12.48
N ILE A 129 -24.80 4.60 11.57
CA ILE A 129 -24.56 4.70 10.11
C ILE A 129 -23.86 6.02 9.77
N ALA A 130 -24.25 7.14 10.38
CA ALA A 130 -23.60 8.44 10.14
C ALA A 130 -22.16 8.50 10.68
N VAL A 131 -21.82 7.76 11.74
CA VAL A 131 -20.42 7.59 12.18
C VAL A 131 -19.64 6.75 11.17
N LYS A 132 -20.19 5.60 10.74
CA LYS A 132 -19.53 4.69 9.78
C LYS A 132 -19.24 5.36 8.44
N ILE A 133 -20.13 6.23 7.95
CA ILE A 133 -19.92 6.98 6.70
C ILE A 133 -18.80 8.03 6.85
N ARG A 134 -18.66 8.65 8.03
CA ARG A 134 -17.63 9.67 8.27
C ARG A 134 -16.22 9.09 8.36
N GLU A 135 -16.10 7.89 8.94
CA GLU A 135 -14.82 7.21 9.14
C GLU A 135 -14.45 6.25 8.00
N ASP A 136 -15.20 6.24 6.88
CA ASP A 136 -14.88 5.42 5.71
C ASP A 136 -13.63 5.96 4.99
N PRO A 137 -12.55 5.17 4.85
CA PRO A 137 -11.32 5.61 4.19
C PRO A 137 -11.54 6.01 2.72
N LEU A 138 -12.49 5.40 2.02
CA LEU A 138 -12.82 5.76 0.65
C LEU A 138 -13.56 7.10 0.59
N PHE A 139 -14.37 7.41 1.59
CA PHE A 139 -15.03 8.70 1.71
C PHE A 139 -14.02 9.83 1.97
N LEU A 140 -13.04 9.61 2.85
CA LEU A 140 -11.94 10.56 3.11
C LEU A 140 -11.11 10.87 1.86
N ILE A 141 -10.75 9.84 1.08
CA ILE A 141 -10.02 10.00 -0.18
C ILE A 141 -10.86 10.85 -1.16
N ARG A 142 -12.14 10.52 -1.32
CA ARG A 142 -13.05 11.26 -2.21
C ARG A 142 -13.22 12.73 -1.81
N GLN A 143 -13.34 13.02 -0.52
CA GLN A 143 -13.43 14.38 0.00
C GLN A 143 -12.15 15.18 -0.28
N ASN A 144 -10.98 14.57 -0.06
CA ASN A 144 -9.69 15.20 -0.35
C ASN A 144 -9.53 15.57 -1.84
N HIS A 145 -9.98 14.69 -2.75
CA HIS A 145 -10.00 14.99 -4.18
C HIS A 145 -10.95 16.15 -4.55
N GLN A 146 -12.13 16.23 -3.91
CA GLN A 146 -13.11 17.31 -4.16
C GLN A 146 -12.63 18.66 -3.60
N CYS A 147 -12.12 18.67 -2.36
CA CYS A 147 -11.55 19.86 -1.74
C CYS A 147 -10.31 20.38 -2.50
N GLY A 148 -9.47 19.49 -3.02
CA GLY A 148 -8.32 19.86 -3.86
C GLY A 148 -8.71 20.51 -5.20
N CYS A 149 -9.83 20.08 -5.80
CA CYS A 149 -10.33 20.71 -7.02
C CYS A 149 -10.89 22.12 -6.77
N LEU A 150 -11.57 22.35 -5.65
CA LEU A 150 -12.14 23.66 -5.30
C LEU A 150 -11.07 24.67 -4.90
N THR A 151 -10.01 24.26 -4.20
CA THR A 151 -8.88 25.16 -3.89
C THR A 151 -8.07 25.52 -5.12
N ALA A 152 -7.90 24.61 -6.09
CA ALA A 152 -7.26 24.90 -7.37
C ALA A 152 -8.09 25.89 -8.20
N LEU A 153 -9.41 25.72 -8.27
CA LEU A 153 -10.29 26.66 -8.98
C LEU A 153 -10.37 28.03 -8.29
N PHE A 154 -10.35 28.07 -6.95
CA PHE A 154 -10.37 29.33 -6.19
C PHE A 154 -9.05 30.09 -6.30
N THR A 155 -7.90 29.40 -6.31
CA THR A 155 -6.59 30.03 -6.54
C THR A 155 -6.39 30.50 -7.97
N LEU A 156 -6.95 29.79 -8.97
CA LEU A 156 -7.02 30.26 -10.37
C LEU A 156 -7.95 31.47 -10.52
N TRP A 157 -9.11 31.49 -9.85
CA TRP A 157 -10.03 32.63 -9.89
C TRP A 157 -9.47 33.87 -9.18
N CYS A 158 -8.83 33.69 -8.02
CA CYS A 158 -8.21 34.79 -7.26
C CYS A 158 -6.99 35.38 -8.00
N ASN A 159 -6.14 34.54 -8.63
CA ASN A 159 -5.03 35.05 -9.47
C ASN A 159 -5.52 35.79 -10.73
N CYS A 160 -6.63 35.35 -11.34
CA CYS A 160 -7.23 36.07 -12.48
C CYS A 160 -7.87 37.42 -12.07
N PHE A 161 -8.46 37.51 -10.87
CA PHE A 161 -9.12 38.73 -10.40
C PHE A 161 -8.11 39.80 -9.91
N VAL A 162 -7.01 39.39 -9.29
CA VAL A 162 -5.94 40.31 -8.86
C VAL A 162 -5.08 40.79 -10.04
N GLY A 163 -4.97 39.99 -11.11
CA GLY A 163 -4.22 40.37 -12.32
C GLY A 163 -4.90 41.43 -13.22
N SER A 164 -6.16 41.79 -12.97
CA SER A 164 -6.95 42.67 -13.87
C SER A 164 -7.13 44.12 -13.41
N ILE A 165 -6.52 44.55 -12.29
CA ILE A 165 -6.71 45.92 -11.74
C ILE A 165 -5.47 46.82 -11.90
N PHE A 166 -4.33 46.33 -12.41
CA PHE A 166 -3.14 47.17 -12.61
C PHE A 166 -2.78 47.40 -14.08
N ILE A 167 -3.61 48.19 -14.77
CA ILE A 167 -3.19 48.96 -15.93
C ILE A 167 -3.65 50.40 -15.72
N PRO A 168 -2.70 51.33 -15.49
CA PRO A 168 -2.75 52.58 -16.24
C PRO A 168 -1.35 52.93 -16.77
N THR A 169 -1.18 52.96 -18.10
CA THR A 169 -1.19 54.16 -18.96
C THR A 169 0.22 54.61 -19.36
N LEU A 170 0.51 54.43 -20.65
CA LEU A 170 1.28 55.29 -21.54
C LEU A 170 1.63 56.70 -20.99
N PHE A 171 2.92 57.07 -20.98
CA PHE A 171 3.35 58.43 -21.32
C PHE A 171 4.85 58.50 -21.69
N GLU A 172 5.09 58.56 -23.00
CA GLU A 172 6.03 59.43 -23.73
C GLU A 172 7.16 60.16 -22.95
N LYS A 173 8.40 59.69 -23.11
CA LYS A 173 9.60 60.46 -23.55
C LYS A 173 10.84 59.58 -23.65
#